data_AF-Q5F8S2-F1
#
_entry.id   AF-Q5F8S2-F1
#
_cell.length_a   1.000
_cell.length_b   1.000
_cell.length_c   1.000
_cell.angle_alpha   90.00
_cell.angle_beta   90.00
_cell.angle_gamma   90.00
#
_symmetry.space_group_name_H-M   'P 1'
#
loop_
_entity.id
_entity.type
_entity.pdbx_description
1 polymer ?
#
loop_
_entity_poly.entity_id
_entity_poly.type
_entity_poly.pdbx_seq_one_letter_code
_entity_poly.pdbx_strand_id
1 'polypeptide(L)'
;MQETRFSILLDELAAKQEATIAPYLLADGTKVWVRKAGRHNARWRYALLGMVARYLKLGVLKPVPSLGGEPAIATESKRLYELRSAGIAVPELLALRKNALMFGNLEGIPLDTQIRQEAEAGKADAWLAGLEAIARVHKKRQFLSQAFARNMMWDGKNISFLDFEDDPSEVLTIAQCQARDWLCYIHSTALILKNGGLLEAAAEKWGGVLSDQPAEIQKLIAGTVKPILPIRRLEHPRWGRDALRLAASISLISLADMPP
;
A
#
# COMPACT_ATOMS: atom_id res chain seq x y z
N MET A 1 24.91 7.67 23.81
CA MET A 1 23.43 7.77 23.83
C MET A 1 22.97 6.94 25.01
N GLN A 2 22.22 7.52 25.96
CA GLN A 2 21.55 6.70 26.98
C GLN A 2 20.63 5.72 26.25
N GLU A 3 20.76 4.44 26.55
CA GLU A 3 19.84 3.43 26.03
C GLU A 3 18.43 3.75 26.56
N THR A 4 17.52 4.03 25.64
CA THR A 4 16.11 4.21 25.98
C THR A 4 15.53 2.87 26.41
N ARG A 5 14.51 2.88 27.27
CA ARG A 5 13.76 1.67 27.67
C ARG A 5 13.36 0.81 26.46
N PHE A 6 12.92 1.43 25.36
CA PHE A 6 12.54 0.73 24.13
C PHE A 6 13.73 0.10 23.40
N SER A 7 14.92 0.68 23.49
CA SER A 7 16.14 0.11 22.91
C SER A 7 16.50 -1.23 23.55
N ILE A 8 16.47 -1.29 24.88
CA ILE A 8 16.73 -2.53 25.65
C ILE A 8 15.65 -3.58 25.33
N LEU A 9 14.38 -3.19 25.36
CA LEU A 9 13.27 -4.08 25.01
C LEU A 9 13.37 -4.61 23.57
N LEU A 10 13.80 -3.78 22.62
CA LEU A 10 13.99 -4.21 21.23
C LEU A 10 15.04 -5.31 21.14
N ASP A 11 16.19 -5.16 21.82
CA ASP A 11 17.24 -6.18 21.81
C ASP A 11 16.75 -7.51 22.42
N GLU A 12 16.07 -7.45 23.56
CA GLU A 12 15.52 -8.63 24.24
C GLU A 12 14.45 -9.35 23.41
N LEU A 13 13.50 -8.60 22.84
CA LEU A 13 12.39 -9.16 22.07
C LEU A 13 12.89 -9.70 20.72
N ALA A 14 13.75 -8.95 20.03
CA ALA A 14 14.30 -9.37 18.74
C ALA A 14 15.20 -10.62 18.87
N ALA A 15 15.89 -10.80 20.00
CA ALA A 15 16.67 -12.02 20.25
C ALA A 15 15.79 -13.27 20.38
N LYS A 16 14.60 -13.15 20.99
CA LYS A 16 13.66 -14.26 21.22
C LYS A 16 12.71 -14.52 20.05
N GLN A 17 12.44 -13.51 19.23
CA GLN A 17 11.49 -13.57 18.13
C GLN A 17 12.01 -14.41 16.96
N GLU A 18 11.25 -15.42 16.53
CA GLU A 18 11.54 -16.17 15.30
C GLU A 18 10.93 -15.53 14.05
N ALA A 19 9.70 -15.02 14.15
CA ALA A 19 9.00 -14.39 13.03
C ALA A 19 9.69 -13.10 12.56
N THR A 20 9.49 -12.72 11.30
CA THR A 20 9.99 -11.42 10.79
C THR A 20 9.30 -10.24 11.47
N ILE A 21 8.01 -10.37 11.81
CA ILE A 21 7.23 -9.34 12.50
C ILE A 21 6.35 -9.99 13.56
N ALA A 22 6.29 -9.43 14.76
CA ALA A 22 5.40 -9.89 15.83
C ALA A 22 4.89 -8.75 16.72
N PRO A 23 3.67 -8.85 17.25
CA PRO A 23 3.14 -7.94 18.26
C PRO A 23 3.57 -8.35 19.67
N TYR A 24 3.74 -7.37 20.56
CA TYR A 24 4.02 -7.56 21.99
C TYR A 24 3.16 -6.63 22.83
N LEU A 25 2.74 -7.11 23.99
CA LEU A 25 2.14 -6.30 25.05
C LEU A 25 3.21 -6.10 26.13
N LEU A 26 3.63 -4.85 26.35
CA LEU A 26 4.62 -4.50 27.35
C LEU A 26 3.99 -4.51 28.76
N ALA A 27 4.84 -4.52 29.79
CA ALA A 27 4.41 -4.59 31.19
C ALA A 27 3.52 -3.42 31.64
N ASP A 28 3.58 -2.27 30.96
CA ASP A 28 2.72 -1.11 31.22
C ASP A 28 1.43 -1.12 30.38
N GLY A 29 1.14 -2.21 29.67
CA GLY A 29 -0.02 -2.33 28.78
C GLY A 29 0.19 -1.72 27.39
N THR A 30 1.35 -1.14 27.10
CA THR A 30 1.63 -0.59 25.75
C THR A 30 1.76 -1.73 24.74
N LYS A 31 0.99 -1.66 23.67
CA LYS A 31 1.12 -2.59 22.54
C LYS A 31 2.14 -2.06 21.53
N VAL A 32 3.12 -2.89 21.19
CA VAL A 32 4.17 -2.57 20.22
C VAL A 32 4.32 -3.68 19.20
N TRP A 33 4.95 -3.36 18.09
CA TRP A 33 5.32 -4.31 17.04
C TRP A 33 6.82 -4.28 16.86
N VAL A 34 7.42 -5.46 16.74
CA VAL A 34 8.86 -5.62 16.47
C VAL A 34 9.02 -6.28 15.12
N ARG A 35 9.81 -5.64 14.24
CA ARG A 35 10.17 -6.15 12.93
C ARG A 35 11.67 -6.39 12.87
N LYS A 36 12.06 -7.58 12.43
CA LYS A 36 13.44 -8.02 12.25
C LYS A 36 13.81 -8.03 10.77
N ALA A 37 15.08 -7.81 10.49
CA ALA A 37 15.70 -8.05 9.21
C ALA A 37 15.51 -9.52 8.82
N GLY A 38 14.65 -9.76 7.84
CA GLY A 38 14.39 -11.09 7.28
C GLY A 38 14.75 -11.13 5.80
N ARG A 39 14.94 -12.35 5.27
CA ARG A 39 14.98 -12.54 3.82
C ARG A 39 13.58 -12.28 3.26
N HIS A 40 13.42 -11.23 2.46
CA HIS A 40 12.13 -10.90 1.87
C HIS A 40 11.90 -11.71 0.58
N ASN A 41 10.72 -12.33 0.46
CA ASN A 41 10.24 -13.01 -0.76
C ASN A 41 9.51 -12.02 -1.69
N ALA A 42 10.16 -10.90 -2.05
CA ALA A 42 9.59 -9.87 -2.93
C ALA A 42 9.40 -10.34 -4.38
N ARG A 43 10.02 -11.46 -4.78
CA ARG A 43 10.11 -11.87 -6.18
C ARG A 43 8.75 -12.01 -6.87
N TRP A 44 7.72 -12.48 -6.17
CA TRP A 44 6.40 -12.67 -6.80
C TRP A 44 5.59 -11.37 -6.90
N ARG A 45 5.71 -10.46 -5.92
CA ARG A 45 5.00 -9.17 -5.89
C ARG A 45 5.38 -8.28 -7.08
N TYR A 46 6.66 -8.32 -7.46
CA TYR A 46 7.16 -7.65 -8.66
C TYR A 46 7.04 -8.48 -9.94
N ALA A 47 6.75 -9.78 -9.87
CA ALA A 47 6.58 -10.60 -11.07
C ALA A 47 5.28 -10.26 -11.81
N LEU A 48 4.18 -9.99 -11.10
CA LEU A 48 2.90 -9.64 -11.73
C LEU A 48 2.96 -8.26 -12.40
N LEU A 49 3.59 -7.29 -11.73
CA LEU A 49 3.85 -5.95 -12.27
C LEU A 49 4.91 -5.96 -13.37
N GLY A 50 5.98 -6.74 -13.19
CA GLY A 50 7.14 -6.80 -14.09
C GLY A 50 6.85 -7.51 -15.42
N MET A 51 5.93 -8.48 -15.46
CA MET A 51 5.56 -9.16 -16.70
C MET A 51 4.81 -8.21 -17.65
N VAL A 52 3.94 -7.38 -17.10
CA VAL A 52 3.25 -6.29 -17.82
C VAL A 52 4.23 -5.17 -18.17
N ALA A 53 5.12 -4.79 -17.23
CA ALA A 53 6.09 -3.71 -17.42
C ALA A 53 7.06 -3.95 -18.58
N ARG A 54 7.57 -5.18 -18.71
CA ARG A 54 8.64 -5.52 -19.65
C ARG A 54 8.18 -5.50 -21.10
N TYR A 55 6.92 -5.84 -21.35
CA TYR A 55 6.35 -5.85 -22.70
C TYR A 55 5.81 -4.48 -23.14
N LEU A 56 5.50 -3.60 -22.19
CA LEU A 56 4.75 -2.36 -22.47
C LEU A 56 5.53 -1.06 -22.17
N LYS A 57 6.81 -1.15 -21.79
CA LYS A 57 7.66 0.00 -21.41
C LYS A 57 7.04 0.86 -20.30
N LEU A 58 6.29 0.25 -19.38
CA LEU A 58 5.57 0.96 -18.32
C LEU A 58 6.50 1.19 -17.13
N GLY A 59 7.25 2.30 -17.19
CA GLY A 59 8.28 2.67 -16.21
C GLY A 59 7.79 2.71 -14.75
N VAL A 60 6.51 2.99 -14.52
CA VAL A 60 5.87 3.00 -13.18
C VAL A 60 5.96 1.64 -12.48
N LEU A 61 6.01 0.56 -13.26
CA LEU A 61 5.99 -0.81 -12.76
C LEU A 61 7.41 -1.41 -12.65
N LYS A 62 8.46 -0.58 -12.78
CA LYS A 62 9.85 -1.04 -12.65
C LYS A 62 10.03 -1.71 -11.29
N PRO A 63 10.60 -2.94 -11.25
CA PRO A 63 10.88 -3.61 -9.99
C PRO A 63 11.77 -2.73 -9.13
N VAL A 64 11.37 -2.49 -7.88
CA VAL A 64 12.19 -1.75 -6.92
C VAL A 64 13.17 -2.75 -6.32
N PRO A 65 14.47 -2.42 -6.24
CA PRO A 65 15.44 -3.26 -5.56
C PRO A 65 15.08 -3.37 -4.07
N SER A 66 14.50 -4.49 -3.68
CA SER A 66 14.22 -4.82 -2.28
C SER A 66 15.25 -5.85 -1.85
N LEU A 67 16.35 -5.40 -1.25
CA LEU A 67 17.47 -6.29 -0.88
C LEU A 67 17.14 -7.21 0.32
N GLY A 68 16.01 -6.97 1.00
CA GLY A 68 15.68 -7.62 2.27
C GLY A 68 16.73 -7.33 3.34
N GLY A 69 16.57 -7.90 4.53
CA GLY A 69 17.55 -7.77 5.60
C GLY A 69 17.69 -6.36 6.17
N GLU A 70 18.91 -6.00 6.59
CA GLU A 70 19.22 -4.68 7.18
C GLU A 70 18.89 -3.49 6.26
N PRO A 71 19.11 -3.55 4.93
CA PRO A 71 18.64 -2.50 4.02
C PRO A 71 17.14 -2.21 4.12
N ALA A 72 16.29 -3.24 4.29
CA ALA A 72 14.85 -3.03 4.42
C ALA A 72 14.48 -2.30 5.73
N ILE A 73 15.18 -2.61 6.83
CA ILE A 73 15.02 -1.91 8.12
C ILE A 73 15.44 -0.44 8.00
N ALA A 74 16.54 -0.16 7.28
CA ALA A 74 16.98 1.20 7.01
C ALA A 74 15.95 1.97 6.16
N THR A 75 15.45 1.37 5.08
CA THR A 75 14.40 1.95 4.22
C THR A 75 13.14 2.26 5.00
N GLU A 76 12.64 1.31 5.80
CA GLU A 76 11.41 1.50 6.55
C GLU A 76 11.54 2.58 7.62
N SER A 77 12.64 2.60 8.37
CA SER A 77 12.87 3.65 9.38
C SER A 77 12.92 5.05 8.74
N LYS A 78 13.58 5.18 7.59
CA LYS A 78 13.61 6.42 6.80
C LYS A 78 12.20 6.83 6.35
N ARG A 79 11.43 5.92 5.74
CA ARG A 79 10.07 6.21 5.24
C ARG A 79 9.11 6.56 6.39
N LEU A 80 9.18 5.87 7.52
CA LEU A 80 8.40 6.21 8.72
C LEU A 80 8.71 7.62 9.20
N TYR A 81 9.99 8.00 9.27
CA TYR A 81 10.39 9.35 9.67
C TYR A 81 9.89 10.41 8.70
N GLU A 82 10.08 10.22 7.39
CA GLU A 82 9.65 11.17 6.35
C GLU A 82 8.12 11.37 6.35
N LEU A 83 7.36 10.27 6.40
CA LEU A 83 5.90 10.32 6.43
C LEU A 83 5.37 10.96 7.71
N ARG A 84 5.93 10.61 8.87
CA ARG A 84 5.53 11.21 10.14
C ARG A 84 5.87 12.70 10.19
N SER A 85 7.03 13.10 9.66
CA SER A 85 7.43 14.51 9.56
C SER A 85 6.53 15.31 8.61
N ALA A 86 5.97 14.66 7.59
CA ALA A 86 4.93 15.23 6.74
C ALA A 86 3.53 15.24 7.43
N GLY A 87 3.39 14.77 8.67
CA GLY A 87 2.12 14.66 9.37
C GLY A 87 1.18 13.63 8.75
N ILE A 88 1.73 12.52 8.22
CA ILE A 88 0.97 11.34 7.80
C ILE A 88 0.87 10.40 9.00
N ALA A 89 -0.32 9.81 9.19
CA ALA A 89 -0.58 8.86 10.25
C ALA A 89 0.11 7.52 9.93
N VAL A 90 1.27 7.30 10.56
CA VAL A 90 2.08 6.07 10.48
C VAL A 90 2.48 5.64 11.90
N PRO A 91 2.88 4.38 12.11
CA PRO A 91 3.36 3.92 13.41
C PRO A 91 4.51 4.80 13.91
N GLU A 92 4.49 5.11 15.21
CA GLU A 92 5.61 5.82 15.82
C GLU A 92 6.80 4.88 15.96
N LEU A 93 7.97 5.29 15.47
CA LEU A 93 9.21 4.54 15.64
C LEU A 93 9.74 4.72 17.06
N LEU A 94 9.68 3.67 17.87
CA LEU A 94 10.03 3.68 19.31
C LEU A 94 11.50 3.32 19.55
N ALA A 95 12.05 2.41 18.75
CA ALA A 95 13.45 2.04 18.78
C ALA A 95 13.94 1.52 17.43
N LEU A 96 15.23 1.68 17.18
CA LEU A 96 15.89 1.26 15.95
C LEU A 96 17.23 0.59 16.26
N ARG A 97 17.48 -0.51 15.56
CA ARG A 97 18.75 -1.23 15.44
C ARG A 97 19.03 -1.47 13.97
N LYS A 98 20.25 -1.88 13.65
CA LYS A 98 20.66 -2.17 12.26
C LYS A 98 19.81 -3.28 11.61
N ASN A 99 19.39 -4.25 12.41
CA ASN A 99 18.68 -5.45 11.99
C ASN A 99 17.26 -5.57 12.59
N ALA A 100 16.76 -4.56 13.29
CA ALA A 100 15.42 -4.60 13.87
C ALA A 100 14.88 -3.19 14.15
N LEU A 101 13.57 -3.03 14.15
CA LEU A 101 12.90 -1.81 14.56
C LEU A 101 11.66 -2.13 15.40
N MET A 102 11.33 -1.24 16.33
CA MET A 102 10.14 -1.30 17.17
C MET A 102 9.25 -0.09 16.86
N PHE A 103 7.96 -0.33 16.66
CA PHE A 103 6.99 0.74 16.47
C PHE A 103 5.71 0.54 17.29
N GLY A 104 5.05 1.65 17.57
CA GLY A 104 3.78 1.67 18.28
C GLY A 104 2.66 0.98 17.50
N ASN A 105 1.67 0.46 18.23
CA ASN A 105 0.46 -0.07 17.61
C ASN A 105 -0.36 1.03 16.92
N LEU A 106 -0.97 0.68 15.78
CA LEU A 106 -2.04 1.47 15.17
C LEU A 106 -3.39 0.89 15.60
N GLU A 107 -4.32 1.78 15.92
CA GLU A 107 -5.68 1.41 16.30
C GLU A 107 -6.54 1.03 15.09
N GLY A 108 -7.61 0.28 15.35
CA GLY A 108 -8.59 -0.11 14.35
C GLY A 108 -8.34 -1.46 13.69
N ILE A 109 -8.95 -1.65 12.51
CA ILE A 109 -8.87 -2.90 11.74
C ILE A 109 -8.23 -2.66 10.36
N PRO A 110 -7.69 -3.71 9.70
CA PRO A 110 -7.22 -3.58 8.33
C PRO A 110 -8.32 -3.06 7.40
N LEU A 111 -8.01 -2.04 6.60
CA LEU A 111 -9.00 -1.35 5.76
C LEU A 111 -9.63 -2.30 4.74
N ASP A 112 -8.88 -3.27 4.22
CA ASP A 112 -9.42 -4.27 3.30
C ASP A 112 -10.47 -5.19 3.94
N THR A 113 -10.44 -5.35 5.26
CA THR A 113 -11.47 -6.04 6.03
C THR A 113 -12.72 -5.19 6.14
N GLN A 114 -12.59 -3.91 6.50
CA GLN A 114 -13.70 -2.97 6.53
C GLN A 114 -14.38 -2.86 5.15
N ILE A 115 -13.59 -2.71 4.07
CA ILE A 115 -14.11 -2.62 2.70
C ILE A 115 -14.91 -3.87 2.32
N ARG A 116 -14.47 -5.07 2.75
CA ARG A 116 -15.23 -6.30 2.49
C ARG A 116 -16.58 -6.31 3.21
N GLN A 117 -16.59 -5.96 4.49
CA GLN A 117 -17.82 -5.90 5.28
C GLN A 117 -18.81 -4.89 4.72
N GLU A 118 -18.32 -3.72 4.30
CA GLU A 118 -19.17 -2.71 3.68
C GLU A 118 -19.68 -3.14 2.30
N ALA A 119 -18.82 -3.72 1.46
CA ALA A 119 -19.22 -4.18 0.14
C ALA A 119 -20.30 -5.26 0.19
N GLU A 120 -20.24 -6.17 1.17
CA GLU A 120 -21.30 -7.16 1.45
C GLU A 120 -22.62 -6.49 1.84
N ALA A 121 -22.57 -5.31 2.44
CA ALA A 121 -23.73 -4.48 2.79
C ALA A 121 -24.10 -3.44 1.70
N GLY A 122 -23.48 -3.50 0.51
CA GLY A 122 -23.73 -2.56 -0.59
C GLY A 122 -23.19 -1.14 -0.34
N LYS A 123 -22.17 -0.99 0.51
CA LYS A 123 -21.52 0.29 0.87
C LYS A 123 -20.06 0.32 0.45
N ALA A 124 -19.51 1.53 0.28
CA ALA A 124 -18.12 1.74 -0.12
C ALA A 124 -17.45 2.92 0.62
N ASP A 125 -17.94 3.27 1.81
CA ASP A 125 -17.53 4.46 2.55
C ASP A 125 -16.05 4.37 2.97
N ALA A 126 -15.62 3.22 3.50
CA ALA A 126 -14.23 2.96 3.85
C ALA A 126 -13.32 2.91 2.62
N TRP A 127 -13.82 2.43 1.48
CA TRP A 127 -13.05 2.47 0.24
C TRP A 127 -12.83 3.92 -0.23
N LEU A 128 -13.86 4.76 -0.15
CA LEU A 128 -13.74 6.18 -0.45
C LEU A 128 -12.78 6.88 0.53
N ALA A 129 -12.89 6.60 1.83
CA ALA A 129 -11.97 7.12 2.84
C ALA A 129 -10.51 6.77 2.52
N GLY A 130 -10.25 5.56 1.98
CA GLY A 130 -8.94 5.13 1.52
C GLY A 130 -8.40 5.93 0.34
N LEU A 131 -9.23 6.17 -0.68
CA LEU A 131 -8.86 7.06 -1.79
C LEU A 131 -8.49 8.46 -1.28
N GLU A 132 -9.32 9.04 -0.42
CA GLU A 132 -9.08 10.37 0.12
C GLU A 132 -7.81 10.43 0.98
N ALA A 133 -7.54 9.37 1.75
CA ALA A 133 -6.32 9.28 2.56
C ALA A 133 -5.06 9.27 1.68
N ILE A 134 -5.06 8.50 0.58
CA ILE A 134 -3.95 8.50 -0.39
C ILE A 134 -3.81 9.88 -1.03
N ALA A 135 -4.91 10.51 -1.45
CA ALA A 135 -4.87 11.86 -2.02
C ALA A 135 -4.25 12.88 -1.06
N ARG A 136 -4.56 12.79 0.25
CA ARG A 136 -3.93 13.64 1.28
C ARG A 136 -2.43 13.39 1.41
N VAL A 137 -1.97 12.15 1.30
CA VAL A 137 -0.53 11.83 1.25
C VAL A 137 0.12 12.48 0.03
N HIS A 138 -0.52 12.35 -1.14
CA HIS A 138 0.02 12.85 -2.40
C HIS A 138 0.10 14.38 -2.44
N LYS A 139 -0.91 15.08 -1.88
CA LYS A 139 -0.91 16.54 -1.72
C LYS A 139 0.28 17.06 -0.89
N LYS A 140 0.82 16.24 0.00
CA LYS A 140 2.04 16.56 0.78
C LYS A 140 3.34 16.16 0.07
N ARG A 141 3.28 15.87 -1.23
CA ARG A 141 4.41 15.41 -2.06
C ARG A 141 5.05 14.11 -1.54
N GLN A 142 4.25 13.26 -0.89
CA GLN A 142 4.66 11.94 -0.41
C GLN A 142 3.99 10.82 -1.23
N PHE A 143 4.43 9.59 -1.01
CA PHE A 143 3.90 8.35 -1.59
C PHE A 143 3.99 7.22 -0.55
N LEU A 144 3.40 6.05 -0.81
CA LEU A 144 3.32 4.93 0.16
C LEU A 144 4.07 3.68 -0.31
N SER A 145 4.35 3.55 -1.61
CA SER A 145 5.02 2.41 -2.27
C SER A 145 4.19 1.13 -2.36
N GLN A 146 3.55 0.76 -1.24
CA GLN A 146 2.70 -0.41 -1.07
C GLN A 146 1.31 0.00 -0.58
N ALA A 147 0.65 0.93 -1.29
CA ALA A 147 -0.69 1.43 -0.99
C ALA A 147 -1.81 0.38 -1.20
N PHE A 148 -1.61 -0.86 -0.78
CA PHE A 148 -2.66 -1.87 -0.74
C PHE A 148 -3.56 -1.64 0.48
N ALA A 149 -4.86 -1.89 0.35
CA ALA A 149 -5.81 -1.69 1.45
C ALA A 149 -5.48 -2.53 2.71
N ARG A 150 -4.80 -3.67 2.57
CA ARG A 150 -4.34 -4.47 3.74
C ARG A 150 -3.22 -3.80 4.55
N ASN A 151 -2.52 -2.83 3.97
CA ASN A 151 -1.43 -2.07 4.58
C ASN A 151 -1.94 -0.71 5.11
N MET A 152 -3.26 -0.61 5.33
CA MET A 152 -3.95 0.56 5.87
C MET A 152 -4.82 0.11 7.03
N MET A 153 -4.91 0.93 8.08
CA MET A 153 -5.75 0.69 9.25
C MET A 153 -6.87 1.71 9.30
N TRP A 154 -8.08 1.25 9.58
CA TRP A 154 -9.29 2.03 9.77
C TRP A 154 -9.67 2.05 11.26
N ASP A 155 -9.60 3.22 11.89
CA ASP A 155 -9.96 3.40 13.31
C ASP A 155 -11.45 3.78 13.53
N GLY A 156 -12.25 3.79 12.46
CA GLY A 156 -13.63 4.29 12.46
C GLY A 156 -13.78 5.75 12.03
N LYS A 157 -12.67 6.50 11.92
CA LYS A 157 -12.66 7.93 11.55
C LYS A 157 -11.53 8.29 10.59
N ASN A 158 -10.34 7.76 10.80
CA ASN A 158 -9.12 8.08 10.07
C ASN A 158 -8.47 6.81 9.51
N ILE A 159 -7.60 7.03 8.54
CA ILE A 159 -6.73 6.00 7.98
C ILE A 159 -5.29 6.27 8.38
N SER A 160 -4.64 5.23 8.86
CA SER A 160 -3.20 5.18 9.04
C SER A 160 -2.57 4.13 8.13
N PHE A 161 -1.28 4.29 7.85
CA PHE A 161 -0.55 3.50 6.85
C PHE A 161 0.59 2.76 7.51
N LEU A 162 0.88 1.54 7.05
CA LEU A 162 1.99 0.72 7.52
C LEU A 162 2.71 0.02 6.35
N ASP A 163 3.78 -0.71 6.67
CA ASP A 163 4.53 -1.58 5.75
C ASP A 163 5.35 -0.84 4.67
N PHE A 164 6.37 -0.08 5.10
CA PHE A 164 7.20 0.77 4.23
C PHE A 164 8.55 0.15 3.86
N GLU A 165 8.59 -1.14 3.52
CA GLU A 165 9.84 -1.87 3.27
C GLU A 165 10.56 -1.50 1.96
N ASP A 166 9.88 -0.81 1.05
CA ASP A 166 10.40 -0.44 -0.27
C ASP A 166 10.35 1.08 -0.50
N ASP A 167 11.41 1.63 -1.12
CA ASP A 167 11.49 3.03 -1.56
C ASP A 167 11.67 3.12 -3.09
N PRO A 168 10.57 3.16 -3.88
CA PRO A 168 10.64 3.35 -5.32
C PRO A 168 11.28 4.66 -5.75
N SER A 169 11.39 5.68 -4.89
CA SER A 169 11.97 6.98 -5.29
C SER A 169 13.45 6.91 -5.61
N GLU A 170 14.14 5.82 -5.25
CA GLU A 170 15.50 5.54 -5.69
C GLU A 170 15.63 5.41 -7.21
N VAL A 171 14.54 5.03 -7.90
CA VAL A 171 14.54 4.79 -9.35
C VAL A 171 13.33 5.37 -10.10
N LEU A 172 12.36 5.93 -9.39
CA LEU A 172 11.13 6.52 -9.92
C LEU A 172 10.97 7.98 -9.50
N THR A 173 10.31 8.78 -10.34
CA THR A 173 9.88 10.14 -9.96
C THR A 173 8.74 10.08 -8.93
N ILE A 174 8.53 11.18 -8.19
CA ILE A 174 7.38 11.27 -7.25
C ILE A 174 6.06 10.98 -7.97
N ALA A 175 5.86 11.52 -9.18
CA ALA A 175 4.65 11.28 -9.97
C ALA A 175 4.47 9.78 -10.30
N GLN A 176 5.55 9.07 -10.62
CA GLN A 176 5.52 7.62 -10.84
C GLN A 176 5.22 6.85 -9.55
N CYS A 177 5.80 7.25 -8.41
CA CYS A 177 5.47 6.65 -7.11
C CYS A 177 3.99 6.85 -6.75
N GLN A 178 3.45 8.04 -6.98
CA GLN A 178 2.06 8.36 -6.70
C GLN A 178 1.09 7.63 -7.64
N ALA A 179 1.40 7.55 -8.94
CA ALA A 179 0.65 6.72 -9.89
C ALA A 179 0.64 5.24 -9.47
N ARG A 180 1.76 4.73 -8.96
CA ARG A 180 1.86 3.37 -8.43
C ARG A 180 0.97 3.15 -7.21
N ASP A 181 0.90 4.10 -6.28
CA ASP A 181 0.01 3.99 -5.11
C ASP A 181 -1.44 3.80 -5.54
N TRP A 182 -1.91 4.59 -6.51
CA TRP A 182 -3.28 4.46 -7.04
C TRP A 182 -3.54 3.08 -7.65
N LEU A 183 -2.61 2.60 -8.48
CA LEU A 183 -2.72 1.27 -9.09
C LEU A 183 -2.72 0.16 -8.04
N CYS A 184 -1.86 0.26 -7.01
CA CYS A 184 -1.83 -0.69 -5.90
C CYS A 184 -3.16 -0.72 -5.13
N TYR A 185 -3.71 0.45 -4.81
CA TYR A 185 -4.94 0.55 -4.05
C TYR A 185 -6.11 -0.06 -4.82
N ILE A 186 -6.32 0.40 -6.05
CA ILE A 186 -7.39 -0.10 -6.94
C ILE A 186 -7.23 -1.59 -7.20
N HIS A 187 -6.00 -2.08 -7.44
CA HIS A 187 -5.74 -3.51 -7.61
C HIS A 187 -6.16 -4.34 -6.39
N SER A 188 -5.92 -3.84 -5.18
CA SER A 188 -6.28 -4.57 -3.95
C SER A 188 -7.78 -4.60 -3.66
N THR A 189 -8.56 -3.66 -4.19
CA THR A 189 -9.97 -3.47 -3.80
C THR A 189 -10.98 -3.73 -4.91
N ALA A 190 -10.62 -3.59 -6.19
CA ALA A 190 -11.58 -3.62 -7.29
C ALA A 190 -12.38 -4.93 -7.38
N LEU A 191 -11.79 -6.09 -7.06
CA LEU A 191 -12.53 -7.36 -7.05
C LEU A 191 -13.54 -7.43 -5.89
N ILE A 192 -13.22 -6.81 -4.74
CA ILE A 192 -14.15 -6.72 -3.60
C ILE A 192 -15.38 -5.91 -4.03
N LEU A 193 -15.15 -4.74 -4.64
CA LEU A 193 -16.20 -3.86 -5.13
C LEU A 193 -17.02 -4.50 -6.24
N LYS A 194 -16.37 -5.21 -7.19
CA LYS A 194 -17.08 -5.96 -8.24
C LYS A 194 -18.02 -7.00 -7.63
N ASN A 195 -17.55 -7.77 -6.65
CA ASN A 195 -18.36 -8.80 -6.01
C ASN A 195 -19.53 -8.23 -5.20
N GLY A 196 -19.39 -7.01 -4.66
CA GLY A 196 -20.47 -6.28 -4.01
C GLY A 196 -21.42 -5.54 -4.97
N GLY A 197 -21.19 -5.60 -6.28
CA GLY A 197 -22.00 -4.86 -7.27
C GLY A 197 -21.78 -3.34 -7.23
N LEU A 198 -20.60 -2.89 -6.79
CA LEU A 198 -20.29 -1.48 -6.54
C LEU A 198 -19.27 -0.89 -7.54
N LEU A 199 -18.94 -1.63 -8.61
CA LEU A 199 -17.81 -1.27 -9.48
C LEU A 199 -18.02 0.04 -10.23
N GLU A 200 -19.21 0.27 -10.75
CA GLU A 200 -19.60 1.46 -11.50
C GLU A 200 -19.63 2.70 -10.60
N ALA A 201 -20.27 2.58 -9.42
CA ALA A 201 -20.31 3.66 -8.43
C ALA A 201 -18.89 4.01 -7.94
N ALA A 202 -18.04 3.00 -7.71
CA ALA A 202 -16.65 3.22 -7.37
C ALA A 202 -15.87 3.88 -8.52
N ALA A 203 -16.12 3.52 -9.77
CA ALA A 203 -15.47 4.14 -10.92
C ALA A 203 -15.81 5.63 -11.05
N GLU A 204 -17.06 6.04 -10.79
CA GLU A 204 -17.45 7.46 -10.76
C GLU A 204 -16.65 8.24 -9.72
N LYS A 205 -16.58 7.72 -8.47
CA LYS A 205 -15.81 8.35 -7.39
C LYS A 205 -14.31 8.39 -7.69
N TRP A 206 -13.78 7.31 -8.27
CA TRP A 206 -12.39 7.27 -8.72
C TRP A 206 -12.12 8.32 -9.80
N GLY A 207 -13.03 8.49 -10.77
CA GLY A 207 -12.93 9.51 -11.81
C GLY A 207 -12.79 10.92 -11.23
N GLY A 208 -13.57 11.26 -10.21
CA GLY A 208 -13.46 12.54 -9.51
C GLY A 208 -12.12 12.72 -8.77
N VAL A 209 -11.61 11.67 -8.11
CA VAL A 209 -10.30 11.73 -7.44
C VAL A 209 -9.16 11.84 -8.46
N LEU A 210 -9.28 11.17 -9.60
CA LEU A 210 -8.28 11.15 -10.67
C LEU A 210 -8.21 12.49 -11.40
N SER A 211 -9.34 13.13 -11.68
CA SER A 211 -9.38 14.45 -12.35
C SER A 211 -8.72 15.55 -11.52
N ASP A 212 -8.76 15.43 -10.19
CA ASP A 212 -8.07 16.31 -9.24
C ASP A 212 -6.55 16.08 -9.16
N GLN A 213 -6.02 14.99 -9.75
CA GLN A 213 -4.58 14.73 -9.76
C GLN A 213 -3.86 15.53 -10.85
N PRO A 214 -2.56 15.85 -10.68
CA PRO A 214 -1.74 16.40 -11.76
C PRO A 214 -1.84 15.59 -13.07
N ALA A 215 -1.87 16.28 -14.21
CA ALA A 215 -2.00 15.66 -15.53
C ALA A 215 -0.92 14.61 -15.82
N GLU A 216 0.27 14.76 -15.25
CA GLU A 216 1.34 13.74 -15.35
C GLU A 216 0.91 12.41 -14.73
N ILE A 217 0.31 12.42 -13.53
CA ILE A 217 -0.17 11.20 -12.85
C ILE A 217 -1.30 10.56 -13.64
N GLN A 218 -2.24 11.37 -14.16
CA GLN A 218 -3.33 10.88 -15.00
C GLN A 218 -2.78 10.15 -16.24
N LYS A 219 -1.82 10.76 -16.94
CA LYS A 219 -1.15 10.15 -18.11
C LYS A 219 -0.38 8.88 -17.75
N LEU A 220 0.29 8.83 -16.60
CA LEU A 220 1.01 7.64 -16.14
C LEU A 220 0.06 6.46 -15.87
N ILE A 221 -1.10 6.70 -15.25
CA ILE A 221 -2.12 5.68 -15.02
C ILE A 221 -2.74 5.24 -16.34
N ALA A 222 -3.16 6.18 -17.19
CA ALA A 222 -3.74 5.88 -18.49
C ALA A 222 -2.77 5.09 -19.38
N GLY A 223 -1.51 5.52 -19.45
CA GLY A 223 -0.45 4.83 -20.18
C GLY A 223 -0.19 3.42 -19.66
N THR A 224 -0.36 3.18 -18.35
CA THR A 224 -0.22 1.86 -17.73
C THR A 224 -1.38 0.93 -18.06
N VAL A 225 -2.60 1.44 -18.07
CA VAL A 225 -3.83 0.65 -18.22
C VAL A 225 -4.17 0.39 -19.69
N LYS A 226 -3.98 1.38 -20.57
CA LYS A 226 -4.40 1.33 -21.98
C LYS A 226 -3.95 0.06 -22.72
N PRO A 227 -2.68 -0.39 -22.61
CA PRO A 227 -2.23 -1.55 -23.37
C PRO A 227 -2.77 -2.89 -22.84
N ILE A 228 -3.24 -2.93 -21.58
CA ILE A 228 -3.81 -4.13 -20.95
C ILE A 228 -5.35 -4.06 -20.81
N LEU A 229 -6.00 -3.05 -21.40
CA LEU A 229 -7.45 -2.93 -21.44
C LEU A 229 -8.19 -4.22 -21.83
N PRO A 230 -7.72 -5.04 -22.78
CA PRO A 230 -8.41 -6.29 -23.13
C PRO A 230 -8.60 -7.27 -21.95
N ILE A 231 -7.71 -7.22 -20.94
CA ILE A 231 -7.75 -8.10 -19.75
C ILE A 231 -9.02 -7.84 -18.90
N ARG A 232 -9.64 -6.66 -19.02
CA ARG A 232 -10.88 -6.32 -18.29
C ARG A 232 -12.03 -7.29 -18.53
N ARG A 233 -12.02 -8.01 -19.66
CA ARG A 233 -13.03 -9.00 -20.05
C ARG A 233 -12.81 -10.38 -19.41
N LEU A 234 -11.75 -10.57 -18.62
CA LEU A 234 -11.54 -11.82 -17.90
C LEU A 234 -12.49 -11.91 -16.70
N GLU A 235 -13.45 -12.83 -16.78
CA GLU A 235 -14.45 -13.03 -15.71
C GLU A 235 -14.52 -14.47 -15.22
N HIS A 236 -14.00 -15.43 -16.00
CA HIS A 236 -14.19 -16.84 -15.67
C HIS A 236 -13.37 -17.25 -14.43
N PRO A 237 -13.96 -17.96 -13.44
CA PRO A 237 -13.26 -18.47 -12.25
C PRO A 237 -12.04 -19.37 -12.50
N ARG A 238 -11.82 -19.81 -13.75
CA ARG A 238 -10.64 -20.58 -14.18
C ARG A 238 -9.38 -19.72 -14.09
N TRP A 239 -9.54 -18.42 -14.36
CA TRP A 239 -8.50 -17.43 -14.20
C TRP A 239 -8.39 -17.18 -12.70
N GLY A 240 -7.27 -17.59 -12.09
CA GLY A 240 -7.08 -17.50 -10.65
C GLY A 240 -7.35 -16.10 -10.09
N ARG A 241 -7.50 -16.02 -8.76
CA ARG A 241 -7.95 -14.80 -8.07
C ARG A 241 -7.17 -13.53 -8.46
N ASP A 242 -5.87 -13.64 -8.70
CA ASP A 242 -5.04 -12.48 -9.08
C ASP A 242 -5.33 -11.96 -10.48
N ALA A 243 -5.66 -12.85 -11.44
CA ALA A 243 -6.10 -12.44 -12.77
C ALA A 243 -7.45 -11.73 -12.71
N LEU A 244 -8.38 -12.22 -11.88
CA LEU A 244 -9.67 -11.57 -11.65
C LEU A 244 -9.53 -10.21 -10.95
N ARG A 245 -8.59 -10.08 -9.99
CA ARG A 245 -8.24 -8.79 -9.38
C ARG A 245 -7.72 -7.80 -10.42
N LEU A 246 -6.80 -8.25 -11.26
CA LEU A 246 -6.27 -7.41 -12.34
C LEU A 246 -7.41 -6.99 -13.28
N ALA A 247 -8.22 -7.92 -13.76
CA ALA A 247 -9.35 -7.61 -14.63
C ALA A 247 -10.32 -6.60 -14.01
N ALA A 248 -10.71 -6.80 -12.75
CA ALA A 248 -11.58 -5.87 -12.04
C ALA A 248 -10.94 -4.47 -11.89
N SER A 249 -9.63 -4.39 -11.63
CA SER A 249 -8.92 -3.11 -11.53
C SER A 249 -8.87 -2.36 -12.85
N ILE A 250 -8.63 -3.06 -13.96
CA ILE A 250 -8.67 -2.47 -15.30
C ILE A 250 -10.10 -2.03 -15.65
N SER A 251 -11.11 -2.83 -15.30
CA SER A 251 -12.52 -2.44 -15.47
C SER A 251 -12.85 -1.15 -14.72
N LEU A 252 -12.53 -1.06 -13.42
CA LEU A 252 -12.77 0.14 -12.60
C LEU A 252 -12.11 1.37 -13.22
N ILE A 253 -10.82 1.27 -13.58
CA ILE A 253 -10.09 2.40 -14.16
C ILE A 253 -10.64 2.77 -15.54
N SER A 254 -11.07 1.80 -16.35
CA SER A 254 -11.64 2.06 -17.68
C SER A 254 -13.05 2.67 -17.65
N LEU A 255 -13.80 2.44 -16.58
CA LEU A 255 -15.15 2.98 -16.38
C LEU A 255 -15.14 4.42 -15.87
N ALA A 256 -14.08 4.82 -15.18
CA ALA A 256 -13.82 6.23 -14.93
C ALA A 256 -13.36 6.84 -16.25
N ASP A 257 -14.14 7.74 -16.86
CA ASP A 257 -13.82 8.40 -18.14
C ASP A 257 -12.39 8.97 -18.12
N MET A 258 -11.43 8.16 -18.54
CA MET A 258 -10.04 8.56 -18.50
C MET A 258 -9.82 9.59 -19.61
N PRO A 259 -9.17 10.72 -19.31
CA PRO A 259 -8.84 11.67 -20.36
C PRO A 259 -7.97 10.97 -21.42
N PRO A 260 -8.14 11.36 -22.70
CA PRO A 260 -7.59 10.65 -23.86
C PRO A 260 -6.05 10.50 -23.88
#